data_AF-A0A8T2GEQ2-F1
#
_entry.id   AF-A0A8T2GEQ2-F1
#
_cell.length_a   1.000
_cell.length_b   1.000
_cell.length_c   1.000
_cell.angle_alpha   90.00
_cell.angle_beta   90.00
_cell.angle_gamma   90.00
#
_symmetry.space_group_name_H-M   'P 1'
#
loop_
_entity.id
_entity.type
_entity.pdbx_description
1 polymer ?
#
loop_
_entity_poly.entity_id
_entity_poly.type
_entity_poly.pdbx_seq_one_letter_code
_entity_poly.pdbx_strand_id
1 'polypeptide(L)'
;MEKVREIVREGRRVGKEDPRRVVHAFKVGLALALVSSFYYYQPLYDNFGVNAMWAVMTVVVVFEFSVGATLGKGLNRAVATLVAGGLGIGAHHLASLSGPTVEPILLAIFVFVLAALSTFVRFFPRVKARYDYGVLIFILTFALISVSGFREDEILDLAHKRLSTVIMGGVSCVLISIFVCPVWAGQDLHSLLASNFDTLSHFLQEFGDEYFEATEDGDIKEVEKRRRNLERYKSVLNSKSNEEALANFAKWEPCHGQFRFRHPWRQYLAVGALLRQCAYRIDALNSNINSDMQIPMDIKKKLEEPVRRMSLESGKSMKEVSISLKKMTISSSFDIHVVNSQSACETLSTLLKSGILNDVEPLQMISLMTTVSLLIDIVNLTEKISESVHELASAAKFKNKKKPSKSNSGSIGQAMPNKSHDDHDHVVTILGDVDTSNNVDQSQSHGEISVDSCHHVTIKINDDDSIHDKNEDGDIHVHTNRVSCEHTNASDLLDSGVKKN
;
A
#
# COMPACT_ATOMS: atom_id res chain seq x y z
N MET A 1 12.83 17.14 -40.65
CA MET A 1 11.45 16.66 -40.87
C MET A 1 11.18 15.31 -40.21
N GLU A 2 12.06 14.32 -40.37
CA GLU A 2 11.86 12.97 -39.80
C GLU A 2 11.84 12.93 -38.27
N LYS A 3 12.78 13.61 -37.61
CA LYS A 3 12.79 13.78 -36.14
C LYS A 3 11.51 14.43 -35.60
N VAL A 4 10.96 15.42 -36.30
CA VAL A 4 9.69 16.07 -35.91
C VAL A 4 8.52 15.10 -36.06
N ARG A 5 8.49 14.32 -37.14
CA ARG A 5 7.47 13.28 -37.37
C ARG A 5 7.53 12.18 -36.31
N GLU A 6 8.73 11.80 -35.87
CA GLU A 6 8.96 10.84 -34.80
C GLU A 6 8.45 11.37 -33.46
N ILE A 7 8.79 12.61 -33.09
CA ILE A 7 8.27 13.27 -31.88
C ILE A 7 6.74 13.35 -31.90
N VAL A 8 6.14 13.68 -33.05
CA VAL A 8 4.68 13.73 -33.20
C VAL A 8 4.04 12.34 -33.06
N ARG A 9 4.65 11.29 -33.64
CA ARG A 9 4.17 9.91 -33.44
C ARG A 9 4.25 9.50 -31.99
N GLU A 10 5.35 9.83 -31.33
CA GLU A 10 5.59 9.50 -29.93
C GLU A 10 4.61 10.24 -29.01
N GLY A 11 4.40 11.54 -29.23
CA GLY A 11 3.37 12.30 -28.51
C GLY A 11 1.97 11.73 -28.71
N ARG A 12 1.64 11.29 -29.95
CA ARG A 12 0.37 10.62 -30.24
C ARG A 12 0.25 9.26 -29.56
N ARG A 13 1.36 8.52 -29.43
CA ARG A 13 1.42 7.24 -28.71
C ARG A 13 1.15 7.47 -27.22
N VAL A 14 1.89 8.39 -26.59
CA VAL A 14 1.73 8.74 -25.16
C VAL A 14 0.31 9.18 -24.83
N GLY A 15 -0.30 10.01 -25.68
CA GLY A 15 -1.68 10.45 -25.50
C GLY A 15 -2.73 9.35 -25.70
N LYS A 16 -2.45 8.34 -26.53
CA LYS A 16 -3.33 7.18 -26.72
C LYS A 16 -3.20 6.15 -25.59
N GLU A 17 -2.01 6.00 -25.03
CA GLU A 17 -1.74 5.06 -23.94
C GLU A 17 -2.40 5.50 -22.62
N ASP A 18 -2.33 6.78 -22.30
CA ASP A 18 -3.06 7.35 -21.17
C ASP A 18 -3.70 8.71 -21.56
N PRO A 19 -4.98 8.74 -21.95
CA PRO A 19 -5.66 9.97 -22.35
C PRO A 19 -5.72 11.01 -21.22
N ARG A 20 -5.57 10.58 -19.96
CA ARG A 20 -5.53 11.50 -18.81
C ARG A 20 -4.32 12.43 -18.87
N ARG A 21 -3.23 12.05 -19.56
CA ARG A 21 -2.05 12.91 -19.78
C ARG A 21 -2.36 14.11 -20.66
N VAL A 22 -3.21 13.93 -21.68
CA VAL A 22 -3.67 15.04 -22.54
C VAL A 22 -4.54 16.00 -21.74
N VAL A 23 -5.46 15.44 -20.95
CA VAL A 23 -6.32 16.23 -20.05
C VAL A 23 -5.47 16.99 -19.03
N HIS A 24 -4.45 16.36 -18.44
CA HIS A 24 -3.53 17.02 -17.52
C HIS A 24 -2.78 18.19 -18.18
N ALA A 25 -2.24 18.00 -19.39
CA ALA A 25 -1.58 19.08 -20.13
C ALA A 25 -2.54 20.28 -20.36
N PHE A 26 -3.80 19.99 -20.71
CA PHE A 26 -4.84 21.01 -20.82
C PHE A 26 -5.11 21.72 -19.49
N LYS A 27 -5.20 20.98 -18.37
CA LYS A 27 -5.41 21.56 -17.02
C LYS A 27 -4.30 22.54 -16.64
N VAL A 28 -3.04 22.17 -16.89
CA VAL A 28 -1.89 23.04 -16.60
C VAL A 28 -1.96 24.31 -17.44
N GLY A 29 -2.27 24.19 -18.74
CA GLY A 29 -2.47 25.34 -19.62
C GLY A 29 -3.62 26.24 -19.15
N LEU A 30 -4.75 25.65 -18.75
CA LEU A 30 -5.90 26.37 -18.21
C LEU A 30 -5.55 27.11 -16.90
N ALA A 31 -4.81 26.46 -15.99
CA ALA A 31 -4.36 27.08 -14.75
C ALA A 31 -3.43 28.27 -15.00
N LEU A 32 -2.48 28.13 -15.93
CA LEU A 32 -1.60 29.22 -16.33
C LEU A 32 -2.38 30.37 -16.97
N ALA A 33 -3.33 30.08 -17.85
CA ALA A 33 -4.17 31.10 -18.48
C ALA A 33 -5.01 31.86 -17.45
N LEU A 34 -5.63 31.14 -16.50
CA LEU A 34 -6.44 31.73 -15.44
C LEU A 34 -5.60 32.64 -14.52
N VAL A 35 -4.46 32.13 -14.03
CA VAL A 35 -3.58 32.92 -13.16
C VAL A 35 -2.96 34.10 -13.89
N SER A 36 -2.60 33.93 -15.17
CA SER A 36 -2.08 35.04 -15.99
C SER A 36 -3.15 36.07 -16.31
N SER A 37 -4.42 35.67 -16.44
CA SER A 37 -5.52 36.62 -16.64
C SER A 37 -5.65 37.62 -15.49
N PHE A 38 -5.30 37.24 -14.26
CA PHE A 38 -5.26 38.16 -13.13
C PHE A 38 -4.19 39.25 -13.29
N TYR A 39 -3.09 38.97 -14.02
CA TYR A 39 -2.06 39.96 -14.34
C TYR A 39 -2.59 41.05 -15.28
N TYR A 40 -3.47 40.69 -16.21
CA TYR A 40 -4.06 41.63 -17.17
C TYR A 40 -5.23 42.43 -16.59
N TYR A 41 -5.73 42.07 -15.41
CA TYR A 41 -6.81 42.79 -14.75
C TYR A 41 -6.24 43.93 -13.90
N GLN A 42 -6.43 45.17 -14.35
CA GLN A 42 -5.73 46.36 -13.85
C GLN A 42 -5.78 46.57 -12.32
N PRO A 43 -6.93 46.40 -11.63
CA PRO A 43 -6.98 46.51 -10.17
C PRO A 43 -6.13 45.46 -9.41
N LEU A 44 -5.86 44.30 -10.01
CA LEU A 44 -5.02 43.26 -9.40
C LEU A 44 -3.54 43.47 -9.74
N TYR A 45 -3.25 44.02 -10.92
CA TYR A 45 -1.90 44.43 -11.29
C TYR A 45 -1.38 45.56 -10.39
N ASP A 46 -2.20 46.57 -10.12
CA ASP A 46 -1.82 47.70 -9.26
C ASP A 46 -1.53 47.25 -7.81
N ASN A 47 -2.19 46.18 -7.35
CA ASN A 47 -2.00 45.62 -6.01
C ASN A 47 -0.83 44.62 -5.90
N PHE A 48 -0.54 43.84 -6.95
CA PHE A 48 0.46 42.75 -6.88
C PHE A 48 1.71 42.98 -7.75
N GLY A 49 1.65 43.79 -8.79
CA GLY A 49 2.77 44.17 -9.65
C GLY A 49 3.65 42.99 -10.09
N VAL A 50 4.97 43.15 -9.94
CA VAL A 50 6.00 42.13 -10.23
C VAL A 50 5.80 40.85 -9.41
N ASN A 51 5.16 40.92 -8.24
CA ASN A 51 4.92 39.75 -7.38
C ASN A 51 3.90 38.77 -7.96
N ALA A 52 3.09 39.18 -8.93
CA ALA A 52 2.17 38.28 -9.64
C ALA A 52 2.91 37.16 -10.40
N MET A 53 4.18 37.34 -10.77
CA MET A 53 5.01 36.26 -11.34
C MET A 53 5.13 35.05 -10.40
N TRP A 54 5.06 35.26 -9.08
CA TRP A 54 5.10 34.17 -8.10
C TRP A 54 3.89 33.25 -8.20
N ALA A 55 2.73 33.75 -8.62
CA ALA A 55 1.55 32.94 -8.82
C ALA A 55 1.73 32.01 -10.03
N VAL A 56 2.26 32.53 -11.15
CA VAL A 56 2.59 31.73 -12.35
C VAL A 56 3.63 30.66 -12.03
N MET A 57 4.71 31.04 -11.33
CA MET A 57 5.72 30.09 -10.84
C MET A 57 5.15 29.07 -9.85
N THR A 58 4.07 29.41 -9.15
CA THR A 58 3.37 28.46 -8.29
C THR A 58 2.67 27.39 -9.12
N VAL A 59 1.93 27.79 -10.16
CA VAL A 59 1.25 26.86 -11.05
C VAL A 59 2.24 25.87 -11.66
N VAL A 60 3.33 26.36 -12.25
CA VAL A 60 4.33 25.51 -12.94
C VAL A 60 4.93 24.45 -12.00
N VAL A 61 5.15 24.79 -10.73
CA VAL A 61 5.92 23.94 -9.81
C VAL A 61 5.03 23.06 -8.92
N VAL A 62 3.79 23.50 -8.66
CA VAL A 62 2.84 22.79 -7.78
C VAL A 62 1.89 21.89 -8.55
N PHE A 63 1.51 22.25 -9.78
CA PHE A 63 0.52 21.48 -10.53
C PHE A 63 1.11 20.13 -10.95
N GLU A 64 0.53 19.06 -10.43
CA GLU A 64 0.98 17.69 -10.62
C GLU A 64 -0.08 16.83 -11.31
N PHE A 65 0.32 15.64 -11.75
CA PHE A 65 -0.56 14.75 -12.51
C PHE A 65 -1.83 14.36 -11.73
N SER A 66 -1.69 14.05 -10.44
CA SER A 66 -2.80 13.68 -9.55
C SER A 66 -3.23 14.82 -8.64
N VAL A 67 -4.48 14.74 -8.18
CA VAL A 67 -5.05 15.69 -7.22
C VAL A 67 -4.26 15.66 -5.91
N GLY A 68 -3.97 14.47 -5.38
CA GLY A 68 -3.22 14.31 -4.13
C GLY A 68 -1.80 14.88 -4.19
N ALA A 69 -1.10 14.70 -5.32
CA ALA A 69 0.22 15.30 -5.51
C ALA A 69 0.16 16.83 -5.56
N THR A 70 -0.83 17.39 -6.25
CA THR A 70 -1.05 18.85 -6.35
C THR A 70 -1.39 19.45 -4.99
N LEU A 71 -2.30 18.83 -4.24
CA LEU A 71 -2.66 19.23 -2.87
C LEU A 71 -1.46 19.19 -1.93
N GLY A 72 -0.72 18.07 -1.92
CA GLY A 72 0.46 17.89 -1.08
C GLY A 72 1.55 18.90 -1.38
N LYS A 73 1.88 19.15 -2.66
CA LYS A 73 2.85 20.19 -3.04
C LYS A 73 2.34 21.59 -2.72
N GLY A 74 1.06 21.88 -2.96
CA GLY A 74 0.47 23.18 -2.70
C GLY A 74 0.50 23.54 -1.21
N LEU A 75 0.11 22.61 -0.35
CA LEU A 75 0.17 22.81 1.10
C LEU A 75 1.61 22.93 1.59
N ASN A 76 2.52 22.05 1.13
CA ASN A 76 3.93 22.13 1.47
C ASN A 76 4.53 23.49 1.06
N ARG A 77 4.15 24.04 -0.09
CA ARG A 77 4.58 25.37 -0.53
C ARG A 77 4.04 26.46 0.38
N ALA A 78 2.74 26.45 0.68
CA ALA A 78 2.11 27.47 1.52
C ALA A 78 2.73 27.50 2.93
N VAL A 79 2.90 26.33 3.56
CA VAL A 79 3.52 26.21 4.89
C VAL A 79 4.99 26.65 4.84
N ALA A 80 5.76 26.18 3.85
CA ALA A 80 7.16 26.58 3.70
C ALA A 80 7.30 28.09 3.51
N THR A 81 6.45 28.71 2.69
CA THR A 81 6.46 30.16 2.46
C THR A 81 6.07 30.95 3.70
N LEU A 82 5.07 30.48 4.46
CA LEU A 82 4.66 31.11 5.72
C LEU A 82 5.79 31.08 6.76
N VAL A 83 6.37 29.89 7.01
CA VAL A 83 7.43 29.71 8.02
C VAL A 83 8.70 30.48 7.59
N ALA A 84 9.09 30.39 6.32
CA ALA A 84 10.22 31.14 5.80
C ALA A 84 10.00 32.65 5.83
N GLY A 85 8.78 33.12 5.56
CA GLY A 85 8.43 34.53 5.65
C GLY A 85 8.52 35.06 7.07
N GLY A 86 7.92 34.34 8.04
CA GLY A 86 8.01 34.70 9.46
C GLY A 86 9.45 34.73 9.96
N LEU A 87 10.24 33.71 9.64
CA LEU A 87 11.67 33.68 10.00
C LEU A 87 12.47 34.77 9.30
N GLY A 88 12.17 35.09 8.03
CA GLY A 88 12.83 36.15 7.28
C GLY A 88 12.60 37.53 7.91
N ILE A 89 11.36 37.81 8.31
CA ILE A 89 11.01 39.04 9.05
C ILE A 89 11.76 39.08 10.39
N GLY A 90 11.79 37.97 11.13
CA GLY A 90 12.52 37.88 12.40
C GLY A 90 14.03 38.09 12.24
N ALA A 91 14.63 37.50 11.20
CA ALA A 91 16.05 37.66 10.87
C ALA A 91 16.39 39.11 10.53
N HIS A 92 15.52 39.78 9.76
CA HIS A 92 15.68 41.20 9.45
C HIS A 92 15.55 42.07 10.71
N HIS A 93 14.53 41.83 11.53
CA HIS A 93 14.35 42.58 12.76
C HIS A 93 15.59 42.46 13.66
N LEU A 94 16.14 41.26 13.82
CA LEU A 94 17.34 41.02 14.62
C LEU A 94 18.60 41.68 14.03
N ALA A 95 18.75 41.65 12.70
CA ALA A 95 19.89 42.27 12.02
C ALA A 95 19.84 43.80 12.08
N SER A 96 18.65 44.40 11.96
CA SER A 96 18.44 45.85 12.00
C SER A 96 18.83 46.48 13.35
N LEU A 97 18.77 45.71 14.45
CA LEU A 97 19.23 46.15 15.78
C LEU A 97 20.74 46.36 15.86
N SER A 98 21.52 45.82 14.91
CA SER A 98 22.99 45.84 14.94
C SER A 98 23.61 47.02 14.17
N GLY A 99 22.77 47.87 13.57
CA GLY A 99 23.19 49.04 12.80
C GLY A 99 23.53 48.72 11.34
N PRO A 100 23.57 49.76 10.47
CA PRO A 100 23.52 49.62 9.01
C PRO A 100 24.76 48.95 8.39
N THR A 101 25.91 49.02 9.07
CA THR A 101 27.16 48.38 8.60
C THR A 101 27.18 46.88 8.85
N VAL A 102 26.58 46.43 9.96
CA VAL A 102 26.64 45.03 10.43
C VAL A 102 25.42 44.23 9.97
N GLU A 103 24.28 44.89 9.77
CA GLU A 103 23.04 44.30 9.28
C GLU A 103 23.20 43.39 8.04
N PRO A 104 23.82 43.80 6.92
CA PRO A 104 23.94 42.93 5.75
C PRO A 104 24.84 41.71 6.00
N ILE A 105 25.82 41.83 6.91
CA ILE A 105 26.70 40.72 7.30
C ILE A 105 25.90 39.70 8.11
N LEU A 106 25.08 40.15 9.08
CA LEU A 106 24.24 39.27 9.87
C LEU A 106 23.17 38.57 9.02
N LEU A 107 22.52 39.29 8.10
CA LEU A 107 21.57 38.70 7.15
C LEU A 107 22.23 37.62 6.29
N ALA A 108 23.43 37.87 5.78
CA ALA A 108 24.19 36.87 5.04
C ALA A 108 24.52 35.62 5.89
N ILE A 109 24.90 35.81 7.15
CA ILE A 109 25.15 34.71 8.10
C ILE A 109 23.86 33.91 8.34
N PHE A 110 22.72 34.57 8.59
CA PHE A 110 21.43 33.89 8.79
C PHE A 110 21.02 33.07 7.56
N VAL A 111 21.14 33.64 6.35
CA VAL A 111 20.90 32.92 5.09
C VAL A 111 21.81 31.72 4.95
N PHE A 112 23.11 31.88 5.20
CA PHE A 112 24.07 30.78 5.16
C PHE A 112 23.70 29.65 6.13
N VAL A 113 23.47 29.98 7.41
CA VAL A 113 23.18 28.99 8.45
C VAL A 113 21.87 28.26 8.16
N LEU A 114 20.78 28.97 7.85
CA LEU A 114 19.50 28.33 7.58
C LEU A 114 19.51 27.54 6.27
N ALA A 115 20.19 28.01 5.23
CA ALA A 115 20.34 27.25 3.99
C ALA A 115 21.17 25.97 4.19
N ALA A 116 22.28 26.05 4.94
CA ALA A 116 23.12 24.91 5.26
C ALA A 116 22.37 23.86 6.09
N LEU A 117 21.72 24.29 7.18
CA LEU A 117 20.92 23.41 8.05
C LEU A 117 19.77 22.77 7.28
N SER A 118 19.00 23.55 6.54
CA SER A 118 17.88 23.04 5.75
C SER A 118 18.35 22.07 4.67
N THR A 119 19.47 22.36 4.01
CA THR A 119 20.06 21.45 3.00
C THR A 119 20.55 20.16 3.64
N PHE A 120 21.15 20.23 4.83
CA PHE A 120 21.55 19.05 5.57
C PHE A 120 20.33 18.18 5.96
N VAL A 121 19.25 18.81 6.41
CA VAL A 121 17.99 18.13 6.76
C VAL A 121 17.38 17.37 5.56
N ARG A 122 17.68 17.76 4.31
CA ARG A 122 17.22 17.04 3.09
C ARG A 122 17.90 15.69 2.89
N PHE A 123 19.04 15.41 3.54
CA PHE A 123 19.68 14.10 3.44
C PHE A 123 18.96 13.02 4.25
N PHE A 124 18.10 13.40 5.21
CA PHE A 124 17.29 12.43 5.94
C PHE A 124 16.21 11.83 5.02
N PRO A 125 16.18 10.51 4.80
CA PRO A 125 15.27 9.88 3.84
C PRO A 125 13.79 10.18 4.08
N ARG A 126 13.37 10.28 5.36
CA ARG A 126 12.00 10.61 5.75
C ARG A 126 11.57 12.01 5.32
N VAL A 127 12.48 12.99 5.44
CA VAL A 127 12.23 14.37 5.00
C VAL A 127 12.27 14.43 3.49
N LYS A 128 13.28 13.82 2.86
CA LYS A 128 13.42 13.80 1.40
C LYS A 128 12.19 13.23 0.70
N ALA A 129 11.62 12.15 1.23
CA ALA A 129 10.45 11.51 0.63
C ALA A 129 9.17 12.34 0.72
N ARG A 130 9.03 13.25 1.70
CA ARG A 130 7.76 13.95 1.98
C ARG A 130 7.80 15.46 1.80
N TYR A 131 8.94 16.09 2.09
CA TYR A 131 9.07 17.52 2.27
C TYR A 131 10.21 18.13 1.46
N ASP A 132 10.93 17.37 0.62
CA ASP A 132 12.08 17.90 -0.16
C ASP A 132 11.73 19.18 -0.93
N TYR A 133 10.56 19.17 -1.59
CA TYR A 133 10.01 20.34 -2.27
C TYR A 133 9.76 21.51 -1.31
N GLY A 134 9.14 21.24 -0.15
CA GLY A 134 8.87 22.26 0.87
C GLY A 134 10.15 22.88 1.42
N VAL A 135 11.19 22.08 1.67
CA VAL A 135 12.49 22.57 2.15
C VAL A 135 13.19 23.44 1.09
N LEU A 136 13.11 23.06 -0.19
CA LEU A 136 13.61 23.91 -1.28
C LEU A 136 12.90 25.26 -1.33
N ILE A 137 11.57 25.27 -1.25
CA ILE A 137 10.77 26.50 -1.21
C ILE A 137 11.08 27.31 0.04
N PHE A 138 11.29 26.65 1.19
CA PHE A 138 11.65 27.31 2.44
C PHE A 138 12.98 28.07 2.29
N ILE A 139 14.04 27.41 1.81
CA ILE A 139 15.36 28.03 1.59
C ILE A 139 15.23 29.22 0.62
N LEU A 140 14.59 29.00 -0.53
CA LEU A 140 14.38 30.03 -1.54
C LEU A 140 13.58 31.21 -0.98
N THR A 141 12.55 30.92 -0.18
CA THR A 141 11.68 31.97 0.38
C THR A 141 12.41 32.80 1.40
N PHE A 142 13.09 32.13 2.34
CA PHE A 142 13.85 32.77 3.41
C PHE A 142 14.97 33.64 2.82
N ALA A 143 15.76 33.10 1.90
CA ALA A 143 16.85 33.84 1.26
C ALA A 143 16.33 35.10 0.55
N LEU A 144 15.23 34.99 -0.19
CA LEU A 144 14.66 36.14 -0.90
C LEU A 144 14.08 37.19 0.04
N ILE A 145 13.35 36.81 1.10
CA ILE A 145 12.78 37.79 2.03
C ILE A 145 13.88 38.46 2.85
N SER A 146 14.90 37.71 3.29
CA SER A 146 16.04 38.27 4.04
C SER A 146 16.89 39.22 3.19
N VAL A 147 17.11 38.91 1.90
CA VAL A 147 17.92 39.76 1.00
C VAL A 147 17.13 40.95 0.46
N SER A 148 15.86 40.76 0.07
CA SER A 148 15.00 41.84 -0.42
C SER A 148 14.55 42.77 0.69
N GLY A 149 14.36 42.27 1.92
CA GLY A 149 13.97 43.07 3.06
C GLY A 149 14.99 44.16 3.43
N PHE A 150 16.27 43.94 3.12
CA PHE A 150 17.32 44.96 3.27
C PHE A 150 17.15 46.18 2.35
N ARG A 151 16.40 46.03 1.24
CA ARG A 151 16.26 47.07 0.20
C ARG A 151 14.91 47.77 0.18
N GLU A 152 13.89 47.19 0.81
CA GLU A 152 12.52 47.67 0.78
C GLU A 152 12.05 48.03 2.20
N ASP A 153 11.55 49.24 2.39
CA ASP A 153 11.16 49.76 3.71
C ASP A 153 9.94 49.01 4.33
N GLU A 154 9.20 48.21 3.55
CA GLU A 154 7.97 47.51 3.96
C GLU A 154 8.03 45.97 3.75
N ILE A 155 8.90 45.30 4.49
CA ILE A 155 9.13 43.84 4.44
C ILE A 155 7.86 43.02 4.72
N LEU A 156 6.96 43.56 5.56
CA LEU A 156 5.67 42.92 5.86
C LEU A 156 4.76 42.88 4.64
N ASP A 157 4.73 43.96 3.84
CA ASP A 157 3.95 44.02 2.61
C ASP A 157 4.52 43.07 1.56
N LEU A 158 5.85 43.01 1.41
CA LEU A 158 6.52 42.04 0.54
C LEU A 158 6.19 40.59 0.92
N ALA A 159 6.30 40.24 2.21
CA ALA A 159 6.00 38.91 2.71
C ALA A 159 4.51 38.55 2.52
N HIS A 160 3.61 39.50 2.77
CA HIS A 160 2.18 39.33 2.59
C HIS A 160 1.81 39.10 1.12
N LYS A 161 2.29 39.97 0.21
CA LYS A 161 2.08 39.84 -1.24
C LYS A 161 2.60 38.51 -1.78
N ARG A 162 3.73 38.02 -1.26
CA ARG A 162 4.26 36.71 -1.67
C ARG A 162 3.42 35.55 -1.16
N LEU A 163 3.01 35.58 0.11
CA LEU A 163 2.16 34.54 0.67
C LEU A 163 0.80 34.49 -0.04
N SER A 164 0.17 35.64 -0.27
CA SER A 164 -1.14 35.70 -0.93
C SER A 164 -1.09 35.25 -2.39
N THR A 165 -0.07 35.65 -3.16
CA THR A 165 0.12 35.16 -4.55
C THR A 165 0.41 33.66 -4.64
N VAL A 166 1.17 33.10 -3.68
CA VAL A 166 1.38 31.65 -3.56
C VAL A 166 0.07 30.92 -3.24
N ILE A 167 -0.73 31.46 -2.31
CA ILE A 167 -2.04 30.88 -1.95
C ILE A 167 -2.99 30.95 -3.16
N MET A 168 -3.09 32.09 -3.85
CA MET A 168 -3.94 32.23 -5.05
C MET A 168 -3.54 31.24 -6.14
N GLY A 169 -2.24 31.12 -6.44
CA GLY A 169 -1.72 30.14 -7.39
C GLY A 169 -2.04 28.71 -6.95
N GLY A 170 -1.79 28.36 -5.69
CA GLY A 170 -2.07 27.02 -5.14
C GLY A 170 -3.56 26.66 -5.17
N VAL A 171 -4.43 27.58 -4.76
CA VAL A 171 -5.89 27.40 -4.79
C VAL A 171 -6.36 27.18 -6.22
N SER A 172 -5.88 27.97 -7.19
CA SER A 172 -6.24 27.77 -8.60
C SER A 172 -5.84 26.38 -9.11
N CYS A 173 -4.64 25.88 -8.77
CA CYS A 173 -4.20 24.54 -9.12
C CYS A 173 -5.11 23.47 -8.55
N VAL A 174 -5.43 23.59 -7.26
CA VAL A 174 -6.29 22.63 -6.54
C VAL A 174 -7.69 22.60 -7.16
N LEU A 175 -8.32 23.75 -7.37
CA LEU A 175 -9.65 23.85 -7.96
C LEU A 175 -9.67 23.18 -9.33
N ILE A 176 -8.73 23.52 -10.23
CA ILE A 176 -8.69 22.96 -11.58
C ILE A 176 -8.39 21.46 -11.54
N SER A 177 -7.50 21.01 -10.66
CA SER A 177 -7.17 19.59 -10.53
C SER A 177 -8.37 18.74 -10.11
N ILE A 178 -9.24 19.26 -9.22
CA ILE A 178 -10.43 18.60 -8.70
C ILE A 178 -11.60 18.68 -9.68
N PHE A 179 -11.88 19.86 -10.24
CA PHE A 179 -13.10 20.09 -11.03
C PHE A 179 -12.97 19.71 -12.50
N VAL A 180 -11.77 19.75 -13.08
CA VAL A 180 -11.56 19.34 -14.47
C VAL A 180 -11.05 17.90 -14.48
N CYS A 181 -11.92 16.92 -14.73
CA CYS A 181 -11.59 15.50 -14.94
C CYS A 181 -10.52 14.95 -13.95
N PRO A 182 -10.84 14.81 -12.65
CA PRO A 182 -9.85 14.53 -11.62
C PRO A 182 -9.11 13.20 -11.83
N VAL A 183 -7.82 13.20 -11.47
CA VAL A 183 -6.96 12.00 -11.49
C VAL A 183 -6.55 11.69 -10.07
N TRP A 184 -6.96 10.51 -9.59
CA TRP A 184 -6.80 10.10 -8.20
C TRP A 184 -5.69 9.06 -8.05
N ALA A 185 -4.65 9.39 -7.29
CA ALA A 185 -3.54 8.49 -6.97
C ALA A 185 -4.01 7.28 -6.15
N GLY A 186 -5.01 7.45 -5.28
CA GLY A 186 -5.58 6.33 -4.52
C GLY A 186 -6.24 5.27 -5.41
N GLN A 187 -6.94 5.71 -6.46
CA GLN A 187 -7.53 4.80 -7.45
C GLN A 187 -6.44 4.10 -8.28
N ASP A 188 -5.40 4.83 -8.69
CA ASP A 188 -4.27 4.26 -9.42
C ASP A 188 -3.52 3.21 -8.57
N LEU A 189 -3.30 3.48 -7.27
CA LEU A 189 -2.70 2.51 -6.35
C LEU A 189 -3.55 1.26 -6.21
N HIS A 190 -4.85 1.43 -6.04
CA HIS A 190 -5.79 0.31 -5.91
C HIS A 190 -5.83 -0.54 -7.18
N SER A 191 -5.89 0.10 -8.36
CA SER A 191 -5.84 -0.58 -9.66
C SER A 191 -4.51 -1.28 -9.89
N LEU A 192 -3.39 -0.65 -9.50
CA LEU A 192 -2.06 -1.23 -9.60
C LEU A 192 -1.96 -2.50 -8.74
N LEU A 193 -2.43 -2.44 -7.48
CA LEU A 193 -2.43 -3.59 -6.59
C LEU A 193 -3.22 -4.76 -7.19
N ALA A 194 -4.44 -4.50 -7.69
CA ALA A 194 -5.26 -5.52 -8.32
C ALA A 194 -4.60 -6.09 -9.60
N SER A 195 -3.90 -5.26 -10.37
CA SER A 195 -3.15 -5.68 -11.56
C SER A 195 -1.94 -6.54 -11.22
N ASN A 196 -1.25 -6.25 -10.11
CA ASN A 196 -0.12 -7.05 -9.63
C ASN A 196 -0.58 -8.46 -9.25
N PHE A 197 -1.70 -8.59 -8.53
CA PHE A 197 -2.34 -9.89 -8.26
C PHE A 197 -2.66 -10.65 -9.55
N ASP A 198 -3.27 -9.97 -10.53
CA ASP A 198 -3.63 -10.56 -11.82
C ASP A 198 -2.40 -11.08 -12.58
N THR A 199 -1.29 -10.34 -12.48
CA THR A 199 -0.02 -10.67 -13.12
C THR A 199 0.64 -11.89 -12.49
N LEU A 200 0.73 -11.96 -11.16
CA LEU A 200 1.30 -13.13 -10.48
C LEU A 200 0.40 -14.36 -10.65
N SER A 201 -0.91 -14.15 -10.62
CA SER A 201 -1.90 -15.20 -10.88
C SER A 201 -1.71 -15.87 -12.24
N HIS A 202 -1.49 -15.08 -13.30
CA HIS A 202 -1.27 -15.61 -14.64
C HIS A 202 -0.02 -16.48 -14.72
N PHE A 203 1.09 -16.04 -14.13
CA PHE A 203 2.31 -16.84 -14.06
C PHE A 203 2.06 -18.17 -13.36
N LEU A 204 1.44 -18.16 -12.17
CA LEU A 204 1.24 -19.37 -11.37
C LEU A 204 0.27 -20.37 -12.03
N GLN A 205 -0.71 -19.89 -12.80
CA GLN A 205 -1.61 -20.77 -13.54
C GLN A 205 -0.91 -21.43 -14.73
N GLU A 206 -0.01 -20.74 -15.41
CA GLU A 206 0.74 -21.26 -16.57
C GLU A 206 1.99 -22.06 -16.18
N PHE A 207 2.50 -21.85 -14.96
CA PHE A 207 3.76 -22.48 -14.51
C PHE A 207 3.73 -24.01 -14.62
N GLY A 208 2.64 -24.65 -14.20
CA GLY A 208 2.57 -26.11 -14.22
C GLY A 208 2.65 -26.67 -15.64
N ASP A 209 1.95 -26.04 -16.59
CA ASP A 209 1.98 -26.48 -17.98
C ASP A 209 3.37 -26.27 -18.58
N GLU A 210 4.00 -25.10 -18.37
CA GLU A 210 5.37 -24.83 -18.86
C GLU A 210 6.42 -25.76 -18.22
N TYR A 211 6.29 -26.04 -16.92
CA TYR A 211 7.26 -26.85 -16.21
C TYR A 211 7.19 -28.33 -16.62
N PHE A 212 5.99 -28.85 -16.92
CA PHE A 212 5.78 -30.27 -17.24
C PHE A 212 5.70 -30.59 -18.73
N GLU A 213 5.49 -29.60 -19.61
CA GLU A 213 5.46 -29.81 -21.06
C GLU A 213 6.87 -30.16 -21.58
N ALA A 214 6.97 -31.31 -22.27
CA ALA A 214 8.18 -31.68 -23.00
C ALA A 214 8.24 -30.80 -24.26
N THR A 215 9.33 -30.05 -24.43
CA THR A 215 9.54 -29.17 -25.59
C THR A 215 9.76 -29.99 -26.85
N GLU A 216 8.71 -30.62 -27.37
CA GLU A 216 8.70 -31.22 -28.69
C GLU A 216 7.56 -30.58 -29.49
N ASP A 217 7.96 -29.80 -30.51
CA ASP A 217 7.13 -29.39 -31.66
C ASP A 217 6.25 -28.12 -31.54
N GLY A 218 6.70 -27.08 -30.83
CA GLY A 218 6.05 -25.76 -30.81
C GLY A 218 6.64 -24.74 -31.79
N ASP A 219 5.81 -23.95 -32.48
CA ASP A 219 6.25 -22.78 -33.27
C ASP A 219 7.08 -21.83 -32.38
N ILE A 220 8.29 -21.48 -32.83
CA ILE A 220 9.24 -20.58 -32.15
C ILE A 220 8.54 -19.29 -31.70
N LYS A 221 7.60 -18.77 -32.49
CA LYS A 221 6.86 -17.54 -32.15
C LYS A 221 5.92 -17.70 -30.96
N GLU A 222 5.28 -18.87 -30.80
CA GLU A 222 4.39 -19.14 -29.67
C GLU A 222 5.19 -19.40 -28.40
N VAL A 223 6.32 -20.10 -28.49
CA VAL A 223 7.26 -20.28 -27.36
C VAL A 223 7.77 -18.93 -26.86
N GLU A 224 8.20 -18.04 -27.77
CA GLU A 224 8.72 -16.72 -27.40
C GLU A 224 7.63 -15.78 -26.86
N LYS A 225 6.40 -15.91 -27.32
CA LYS A 225 5.23 -15.20 -26.77
C LYS A 225 4.88 -15.72 -25.37
N ARG A 226 4.91 -17.02 -25.15
CA ARG A 226 4.67 -17.65 -23.84
C ARG A 226 5.73 -17.23 -22.83
N ARG A 227 7.01 -17.27 -23.23
CA ARG A 227 8.13 -16.77 -22.42
C ARG A 227 7.96 -15.30 -22.02
N ARG A 228 7.56 -14.44 -22.97
CA ARG A 228 7.27 -13.02 -22.68
C ARG A 228 6.07 -12.83 -21.74
N ASN A 229 5.06 -13.69 -21.84
CA ASN A 229 3.92 -13.66 -20.91
C ASN A 229 4.34 -14.05 -19.50
N LEU A 230 5.18 -15.08 -19.35
CA LEU A 230 5.75 -15.49 -18.07
C LEU A 230 6.61 -14.39 -17.46
N GLU A 231 7.35 -13.60 -18.24
CA GLU A 231 8.16 -12.49 -17.71
C GLU A 231 7.37 -11.28 -17.20
N ARG A 232 6.03 -11.26 -17.33
CA ARG A 232 5.20 -10.11 -16.93
C ARG A 232 5.30 -9.78 -15.43
N TYR A 233 5.56 -10.77 -14.56
CA TYR A 233 5.75 -10.54 -13.12
C TYR A 233 6.91 -9.59 -12.80
N LYS A 234 7.87 -9.39 -13.71
CA LYS A 234 8.99 -8.45 -13.51
C LYS A 234 8.52 -7.00 -13.29
N SER A 235 7.33 -6.66 -13.77
CA SER A 235 6.68 -5.37 -13.47
C SER A 235 6.36 -5.20 -11.97
N VAL A 236 6.04 -6.29 -11.27
CA VAL A 236 5.76 -6.31 -9.83
C VAL A 236 7.05 -6.11 -9.03
N LEU A 237 8.18 -6.69 -9.46
CA LEU A 237 9.47 -6.52 -8.77
C LEU A 237 9.88 -5.05 -8.62
N ASN A 238 9.59 -4.25 -9.65
CA ASN A 238 9.98 -2.84 -9.73
C ASN A 238 8.87 -1.88 -9.27
N SER A 239 7.78 -2.38 -8.67
CA SER A 239 6.61 -1.55 -8.33
C SER A 239 6.79 -0.67 -7.08
N LYS A 240 7.78 -0.97 -6.21
CA LYS A 240 7.94 -0.36 -4.87
C LYS A 240 7.84 1.16 -4.86
N SER A 241 8.64 1.83 -5.68
CA SER A 241 8.73 3.30 -5.70
C SER A 241 7.41 3.93 -6.16
N ASN A 242 6.74 3.29 -7.13
CA ASN A 242 5.44 3.74 -7.62
C ASN A 242 4.34 3.55 -6.57
N GLU A 243 4.30 2.39 -5.91
CA GLU A 243 3.37 2.10 -4.81
C GLU A 243 3.51 3.12 -3.68
N GLU A 244 4.74 3.37 -3.22
CA GLU A 244 5.03 4.33 -2.14
C GLU A 244 4.68 5.77 -2.53
N ALA A 245 4.97 6.18 -3.77
CA ALA A 245 4.60 7.50 -4.27
C ALA A 245 3.08 7.68 -4.32
N LEU A 246 2.35 6.73 -4.92
CA LEU A 246 0.89 6.79 -5.01
C LEU A 246 0.23 6.78 -3.62
N ALA A 247 0.72 5.94 -2.69
CA ALA A 247 0.21 5.90 -1.32
C ALA A 247 0.46 7.21 -0.55
N ASN A 248 1.57 7.91 -0.84
CA ASN A 248 1.84 9.21 -0.24
C ASN A 248 0.94 10.30 -0.81
N PHE A 249 0.69 10.30 -2.13
CA PHE A 249 -0.24 11.24 -2.75
C PHE A 249 -1.68 11.00 -2.31
N ALA A 250 -2.11 9.74 -2.22
CA ALA A 250 -3.47 9.37 -1.83
C ALA A 250 -3.86 9.82 -0.41
N LYS A 251 -2.90 10.08 0.48
CA LYS A 251 -3.16 10.62 1.83
C LYS A 251 -3.65 12.07 1.82
N TRP A 252 -3.30 12.82 0.78
CA TRP A 252 -3.70 14.22 0.62
C TRP A 252 -5.06 14.36 -0.05
N GLU A 253 -5.62 13.27 -0.59
CA GLU A 253 -6.84 13.34 -1.36
C GLU A 253 -8.08 13.52 -0.46
N PRO A 254 -9.04 14.36 -0.85
CA PRO A 254 -10.37 14.35 -0.25
C PRO A 254 -11.06 13.00 -0.47
N CYS A 255 -12.18 12.78 0.22
CA CYS A 255 -13.01 11.61 -0.02
C CYS A 255 -13.47 11.59 -1.49
N HIS A 256 -13.29 10.46 -2.18
CA HIS A 256 -13.66 10.30 -3.59
C HIS A 256 -14.06 8.86 -3.90
N GLY A 257 -15.01 8.69 -4.83
CA GLY A 257 -15.49 7.38 -5.25
C GLY A 257 -15.89 6.48 -4.07
N GLN A 258 -15.20 5.36 -3.91
CA GLN A 258 -15.40 4.41 -2.81
C GLN A 258 -14.34 4.55 -1.69
N PHE A 259 -13.38 5.46 -1.85
CA PHE A 259 -12.33 5.72 -0.87
C PHE A 259 -12.76 6.80 0.10
N ARG A 260 -12.66 6.47 1.39
CA ARG A 260 -13.08 7.36 2.46
C ARG A 260 -11.94 8.28 2.89
N PHE A 261 -12.28 9.33 3.64
CA PHE A 261 -11.27 10.10 4.34
C PHE A 261 -10.46 9.19 5.29
N ARG A 262 -9.14 9.37 5.34
CA ARG A 262 -8.19 8.49 6.09
C ARG A 262 -8.28 7.01 5.70
N HIS A 263 -8.43 6.73 4.40
CA HIS A 263 -8.39 5.37 3.87
C HIS A 263 -7.09 4.62 4.26
N PRO A 264 -7.13 3.28 4.48
CA PRO A 264 -5.99 2.47 4.93
C PRO A 264 -4.89 2.26 3.87
N TRP A 265 -4.27 3.32 3.37
CA TRP A 265 -3.22 3.24 2.35
C TRP A 265 -1.95 2.50 2.82
N ARG A 266 -1.73 2.37 4.12
CA ARG A 266 -0.60 1.59 4.66
C ARG A 266 -0.78 0.08 4.40
N GLN A 267 -2.01 -0.42 4.50
CA GLN A 267 -2.34 -1.81 4.24
C GLN A 267 -2.11 -2.17 2.76
N TYR A 268 -2.35 -1.23 1.82
CA TYR A 268 -1.98 -1.43 0.41
C TYR A 268 -0.48 -1.67 0.23
N LEU A 269 0.37 -0.93 0.96
CA LEU A 269 1.82 -1.11 0.91
C LEU A 269 2.26 -2.43 1.57
N ALA A 270 1.59 -2.86 2.63
CA ALA A 270 1.86 -4.15 3.27
C ALA A 270 1.58 -5.32 2.30
N VAL A 271 0.40 -5.31 1.65
CA VAL A 271 0.06 -6.30 0.62
C VAL A 271 1.02 -6.23 -0.57
N GLY A 272 1.35 -5.02 -1.04
CA GLY A 272 2.33 -4.81 -2.11
C GLY A 272 3.73 -5.36 -1.79
N ALA A 273 4.16 -5.26 -0.53
CA ALA A 273 5.41 -5.85 -0.07
C ALA A 273 5.40 -7.39 -0.13
N LEU A 274 4.29 -8.02 0.29
CA LEU A 274 4.12 -9.48 0.20
C LEU A 274 4.06 -9.95 -1.26
N LEU A 275 3.36 -9.23 -2.14
CA LEU A 275 3.34 -9.52 -3.57
C LEU A 275 4.73 -9.46 -4.19
N ARG A 276 5.55 -8.48 -3.79
CA ARG A 276 6.95 -8.40 -4.24
C ARG A 276 7.78 -9.57 -3.73
N GLN A 277 7.61 -9.98 -2.47
CA GLN A 277 8.24 -11.21 -1.96
C GLN A 277 7.85 -12.43 -2.78
N CYS A 278 6.57 -12.59 -3.13
CA CYS A 278 6.11 -13.66 -4.01
C CYS A 278 6.71 -13.55 -5.41
N ALA A 279 6.81 -12.34 -5.97
CA ALA A 279 7.42 -12.11 -7.27
C ALA A 279 8.91 -12.50 -7.29
N TYR A 280 9.67 -12.27 -6.20
CA TYR A 280 11.06 -12.75 -6.09
C TYR A 280 11.14 -14.29 -6.10
N ARG A 281 10.21 -14.98 -5.45
CA ARG A 281 10.14 -16.45 -5.48
C ARG A 281 9.77 -16.97 -6.85
N ILE A 282 8.85 -16.30 -7.53
CA ILE A 282 8.47 -16.57 -8.91
C ILE A 282 9.65 -16.36 -9.87
N ASP A 283 10.45 -15.30 -9.70
CA ASP A 283 11.64 -15.04 -10.53
C ASP A 283 12.68 -16.15 -10.39
N ALA A 284 12.95 -16.57 -9.15
CA ALA A 284 13.80 -17.72 -8.86
C ALA A 284 13.23 -19.03 -9.45
N LEU A 285 11.91 -19.25 -9.31
CA LEU A 285 11.24 -20.44 -9.82
C LEU A 285 11.31 -20.50 -11.35
N ASN A 286 11.02 -19.38 -12.03
CA ASN A 286 11.11 -19.24 -13.48
C ASN A 286 12.53 -19.48 -14.01
N SER A 287 13.55 -19.12 -13.23
CA SER A 287 14.94 -19.36 -13.59
C SER A 287 15.31 -20.86 -13.54
N ASN A 288 14.67 -21.64 -12.67
CA ASN A 288 14.91 -23.08 -12.51
C ASN A 288 14.16 -23.97 -13.52
N ILE A 289 13.17 -23.42 -14.25
CA ILE A 289 12.40 -24.19 -15.27
C ILE A 289 13.34 -24.84 -16.30
N ASN A 290 14.38 -24.12 -16.75
CA ASN A 290 15.31 -24.61 -17.76
C ASN A 290 16.38 -25.58 -17.20
N SER A 291 16.75 -25.45 -15.93
CA SER A 291 17.74 -26.34 -15.29
C SER A 291 17.13 -27.72 -14.95
N ASP A 292 15.82 -27.77 -14.72
CA ASP A 292 15.07 -28.99 -14.36
C ASP A 292 14.74 -29.89 -15.57
N MET A 293 15.08 -29.50 -16.80
CA MET A 293 14.85 -30.34 -18.00
C MET A 293 15.66 -31.65 -18.02
N GLN A 294 16.63 -31.82 -17.11
CA GLN A 294 17.46 -33.03 -17.00
C GLN A 294 16.88 -34.09 -16.03
N ILE A 295 15.74 -33.82 -15.39
CA ILE A 295 15.15 -34.72 -14.38
C ILE A 295 14.50 -35.95 -15.06
N PRO A 296 14.68 -37.18 -14.52
CA PRO A 296 14.01 -38.38 -15.00
C PRO A 296 12.49 -38.21 -15.05
N MET A 297 11.90 -38.50 -16.22
CA MET A 297 10.47 -38.32 -16.47
C MET A 297 9.56 -39.11 -15.51
N ASP A 298 10.03 -40.25 -14.99
CA ASP A 298 9.26 -41.07 -14.05
C ASP A 298 9.05 -40.37 -12.70
N ILE A 299 10.01 -39.56 -12.27
CA ILE A 299 9.92 -38.79 -11.02
C ILE A 299 9.11 -37.53 -11.25
N LYS A 300 9.35 -36.88 -12.39
CA LYS A 300 8.60 -35.70 -12.83
C LYS A 300 7.09 -35.99 -12.90
N LYS A 301 6.68 -37.13 -13.48
CA LYS A 301 5.27 -37.57 -13.53
C LYS A 301 4.66 -37.84 -12.16
N LYS A 302 5.42 -38.40 -11.21
CA LYS A 302 4.91 -38.66 -9.85
C LYS A 302 4.72 -37.38 -9.04
N LEU A 303 5.52 -36.34 -9.31
CA LEU A 303 5.40 -35.03 -8.66
C LEU A 303 4.47 -34.07 -9.42
N GLU A 304 4.04 -34.41 -10.63
CA GLU A 304 3.28 -33.54 -11.52
C GLU A 304 1.98 -33.04 -10.90
N GLU A 305 1.12 -33.95 -10.44
CA GLU A 305 -0.18 -33.58 -9.86
C GLU A 305 -0.04 -32.60 -8.68
N PRO A 306 0.75 -32.90 -7.62
CA PRO A 306 0.83 -32.02 -6.47
C PRO A 306 1.49 -30.68 -6.78
N VAL A 307 2.58 -30.66 -7.58
CA VAL A 307 3.26 -29.41 -7.98
C VAL A 307 2.34 -28.55 -8.84
N ARG A 308 1.69 -29.13 -9.84
CA ARG A 308 0.75 -28.39 -10.70
C ARG A 308 -0.42 -27.84 -9.89
N ARG A 309 -0.95 -28.63 -8.96
CA ARG A 309 -2.08 -28.22 -8.10
C ARG A 309 -1.70 -27.10 -7.14
N MET A 310 -0.52 -27.16 -6.49
CA MET A 310 -0.02 -26.09 -5.62
C MET A 310 0.04 -24.75 -6.37
N SER A 311 0.65 -24.75 -7.57
CA SER A 311 0.79 -23.53 -8.38
C SER A 311 -0.57 -23.03 -8.88
N LEU A 312 -1.39 -23.93 -9.44
CA LEU A 312 -2.70 -23.60 -10.00
C LEU A 312 -3.64 -23.01 -8.95
N GLU A 313 -3.75 -23.62 -7.77
CA GLU A 313 -4.64 -23.15 -6.71
C GLU A 313 -4.13 -21.84 -6.10
N SER A 314 -2.82 -21.67 -5.94
CA SER A 314 -2.24 -20.38 -5.54
C SER A 314 -2.54 -19.27 -6.56
N GLY A 315 -2.41 -19.59 -7.86
CA GLY A 315 -2.77 -18.70 -8.95
C GLY A 315 -4.25 -18.32 -8.97
N LYS A 316 -5.16 -19.28 -8.76
CA LYS A 316 -6.61 -19.02 -8.65
C LYS A 316 -6.95 -18.16 -7.43
N SER A 317 -6.31 -18.39 -6.29
CA SER A 317 -6.46 -17.54 -5.11
C SER A 317 -6.13 -16.08 -5.43
N MET A 318 -4.96 -15.82 -6.03
CA MET A 318 -4.56 -14.48 -6.46
C MET A 318 -5.50 -13.88 -7.50
N LYS A 319 -6.05 -14.70 -8.42
CA LYS A 319 -7.04 -14.26 -9.42
C LYS A 319 -8.31 -13.73 -8.74
N GLU A 320 -8.83 -14.51 -7.81
CA GLU A 320 -10.04 -14.17 -7.06
C GLU A 320 -9.82 -12.94 -6.18
N VAL A 321 -8.62 -12.77 -5.59
CA VAL A 321 -8.24 -11.54 -4.90
C VAL A 321 -8.21 -10.34 -5.86
N SER A 322 -7.65 -10.48 -7.06
CA SER A 322 -7.68 -9.40 -8.08
C SER A 322 -9.11 -8.99 -8.43
N ILE A 323 -10.00 -9.96 -8.62
CA ILE A 323 -11.43 -9.72 -8.91
C ILE A 323 -12.14 -9.07 -7.72
N SER A 324 -11.84 -9.52 -6.51
CA SER A 324 -12.32 -8.97 -5.24
C SER A 324 -11.93 -7.50 -5.07
N LEU A 325 -10.65 -7.18 -5.28
CA LEU A 325 -10.13 -5.81 -5.26
C LEU A 325 -10.82 -4.94 -6.32
N LYS A 326 -10.83 -5.36 -7.60
CA LYS A 326 -11.48 -4.62 -8.69
C LYS A 326 -12.95 -4.29 -8.41
N LYS A 327 -13.64 -5.13 -7.63
CA LYS A 327 -15.05 -4.95 -7.23
C LYS A 327 -15.22 -4.27 -5.86
N MET A 328 -14.15 -4.08 -5.10
CA MET A 328 -14.14 -3.72 -3.67
C MET A 328 -15.12 -4.54 -2.83
N THR A 329 -15.11 -5.87 -3.04
CA THR A 329 -15.98 -6.81 -2.34
C THR A 329 -15.22 -8.01 -1.82
N ILE A 330 -15.44 -8.41 -0.57
CA ILE A 330 -14.90 -9.67 -0.05
C ILE A 330 -15.69 -10.85 -0.63
N SER A 331 -14.96 -11.87 -1.10
CA SER A 331 -15.47 -13.15 -1.58
C SER A 331 -14.73 -14.26 -0.83
N SER A 332 -15.44 -15.25 -0.28
CA SER A 332 -14.81 -16.41 0.38
C SER A 332 -14.16 -17.39 -0.62
N SER A 333 -14.18 -17.08 -1.92
CA SER A 333 -13.69 -17.98 -2.97
C SER A 333 -12.17 -18.13 -2.97
N PHE A 334 -11.41 -17.08 -2.63
CA PHE A 334 -9.95 -17.18 -2.61
C PHE A 334 -9.45 -18.00 -1.42
N ASP A 335 -10.14 -17.94 -0.26
CA ASP A 335 -9.80 -18.77 0.91
C ASP A 335 -9.87 -20.27 0.61
N ILE A 336 -10.86 -20.70 -0.20
CA ILE A 336 -10.98 -22.10 -0.65
C ILE A 336 -9.73 -22.52 -1.43
N HIS A 337 -9.24 -21.66 -2.32
CA HIS A 337 -8.04 -21.93 -3.10
C HIS A 337 -6.76 -21.93 -2.27
N VAL A 338 -6.68 -21.13 -1.19
CA VAL A 338 -5.58 -21.19 -0.21
C VAL A 338 -5.55 -22.55 0.49
N VAL A 339 -6.70 -23.02 0.99
CA VAL A 339 -6.79 -24.34 1.65
C VAL A 339 -6.43 -25.47 0.69
N ASN A 340 -6.88 -25.38 -0.58
CA ASN A 340 -6.54 -26.38 -1.59
C ASN A 340 -5.03 -26.41 -1.92
N SER A 341 -4.37 -25.25 -1.96
CA SER A 341 -2.93 -25.19 -2.23
C SER A 341 -2.11 -25.72 -1.05
N GLN A 342 -2.55 -25.47 0.19
CA GLN A 342 -1.97 -26.08 1.40
C GLN A 342 -2.12 -27.60 1.41
N SER A 343 -3.30 -28.12 1.09
CA SER A 343 -3.53 -29.57 1.02
C SER A 343 -2.65 -30.25 -0.05
N ALA A 344 -2.42 -29.60 -1.19
CA ALA A 344 -1.50 -30.07 -2.21
C ALA A 344 -0.04 -30.04 -1.73
N CYS A 345 0.35 -29.02 -0.96
CA CYS A 345 1.66 -28.90 -0.32
C CYS A 345 1.93 -30.03 0.68
N GLU A 346 0.92 -30.39 1.50
CA GLU A 346 1.01 -31.52 2.41
C GLU A 346 1.18 -32.85 1.65
N THR A 347 0.40 -33.04 0.59
CA THR A 347 0.51 -34.23 -0.28
C THR A 347 1.92 -34.34 -0.86
N LEU A 348 2.46 -33.26 -1.42
CA LEU A 348 3.85 -33.23 -1.92
C LEU A 348 4.86 -33.57 -0.81
N SER A 349 4.68 -32.99 0.38
CA SER A 349 5.57 -33.21 1.52
C SER A 349 5.56 -34.68 1.97
N THR A 350 4.41 -35.35 1.93
CA THR A 350 4.32 -36.79 2.25
C THR A 350 5.00 -37.66 1.21
N LEU A 351 4.86 -37.33 -0.08
CA LEU A 351 5.53 -38.04 -1.19
C LEU A 351 7.06 -37.89 -1.14
N LEU A 352 7.56 -36.73 -0.74
CA LEU A 352 9.00 -36.53 -0.56
C LEU A 352 9.53 -37.34 0.63
N LYS A 353 8.77 -37.40 1.74
CA LYS A 353 9.12 -38.22 2.91
C LYS A 353 9.09 -39.72 2.63
N SER A 354 8.35 -40.18 1.62
CA SER A 354 8.30 -41.60 1.25
C SER A 354 9.54 -42.10 0.49
N GLY A 355 10.58 -41.27 0.32
CA GLY A 355 11.84 -41.68 -0.30
C GLY A 355 11.81 -41.74 -1.84
N ILE A 356 10.88 -41.01 -2.47
CA ILE A 356 10.73 -41.00 -3.94
C ILE A 356 11.97 -40.51 -4.69
N LEU A 357 12.89 -39.85 -3.99
CA LEU A 357 14.07 -39.20 -4.53
C LEU A 357 15.38 -39.98 -4.29
N ASN A 358 15.30 -41.19 -3.70
CA ASN A 358 16.48 -41.97 -3.30
C ASN A 358 17.38 -42.37 -4.48
N ASP A 359 16.82 -42.48 -5.69
CA ASP A 359 17.52 -42.93 -6.89
C ASP A 359 17.92 -41.77 -7.83
N VAL A 360 17.88 -40.51 -7.37
CA VAL A 360 18.19 -39.32 -8.20
C VAL A 360 19.61 -38.83 -7.99
N GLU A 361 20.24 -38.42 -9.09
CA GLU A 361 21.57 -37.80 -9.06
C GLU A 361 21.59 -36.55 -8.17
N PRO A 362 22.62 -36.34 -7.32
CA PRO A 362 22.64 -35.24 -6.35
C PRO A 362 22.41 -33.85 -6.96
N LEU A 363 22.89 -33.58 -8.17
CA LEU A 363 22.71 -32.28 -8.83
C LEU A 363 21.24 -32.03 -9.23
N GLN A 364 20.58 -33.06 -9.77
CA GLN A 364 19.15 -33.01 -10.16
C GLN A 364 18.25 -32.94 -8.93
N MET A 365 18.64 -33.63 -7.86
CA MET A 365 18.00 -33.57 -6.55
C MET A 365 18.00 -32.14 -6.01
N ILE A 366 19.13 -31.42 -6.09
CA ILE A 366 19.24 -30.03 -5.64
C ILE A 366 18.28 -29.12 -6.43
N SER A 367 18.24 -29.24 -7.75
CA SER A 367 17.40 -28.40 -8.62
C SER A 367 15.91 -28.65 -8.35
N LEU A 368 15.49 -29.92 -8.30
CA LEU A 368 14.10 -30.29 -7.96
C LEU A 368 13.69 -29.83 -6.56
N MET A 369 14.55 -30.03 -5.56
CA MET A 369 14.27 -29.60 -4.19
C MET A 369 14.20 -28.07 -4.08
N THR A 370 14.96 -27.34 -4.89
CA THR A 370 14.88 -25.88 -4.97
C THR A 370 13.53 -25.45 -5.56
N THR A 371 13.09 -26.07 -6.66
CA THR A 371 11.78 -25.81 -7.27
C THR A 371 10.64 -26.10 -6.29
N VAL A 372 10.67 -27.26 -5.63
CA VAL A 372 9.69 -27.64 -4.59
C VAL A 372 9.68 -26.63 -3.44
N SER A 373 10.85 -26.28 -2.90
CA SER A 373 10.99 -25.35 -1.78
C SER A 373 10.43 -23.96 -2.12
N LEU A 374 10.76 -23.45 -3.32
CA LEU A 374 10.22 -22.18 -3.81
C LEU A 374 8.70 -22.21 -3.97
N LEU A 375 8.14 -23.33 -4.42
CA LEU A 375 6.69 -23.47 -4.57
C LEU A 375 5.98 -23.56 -3.20
N ILE A 376 6.57 -24.26 -2.22
CA ILE A 376 6.09 -24.26 -0.83
C ILE A 376 6.11 -22.84 -0.27
N ASP A 377 7.19 -22.09 -0.48
CA ASP A 377 7.28 -20.69 -0.08
C ASP A 377 6.19 -19.81 -0.73
N ILE A 378 5.86 -20.05 -2.00
CA ILE A 378 4.77 -19.37 -2.69
C ILE A 378 3.40 -19.71 -2.08
N VAL A 379 3.16 -20.97 -1.72
CA VAL A 379 1.91 -21.39 -1.04
C VAL A 379 1.78 -20.68 0.30
N ASN A 380 2.83 -20.69 1.12
CA ASN A 380 2.87 -20.01 2.42
C ASN A 380 2.70 -18.49 2.28
N LEU A 381 3.28 -17.88 1.24
CA LEU A 381 3.07 -16.46 0.94
C LEU A 381 1.64 -16.18 0.50
N THR A 382 1.01 -17.09 -0.24
CA THR A 382 -0.39 -16.94 -0.69
C THR A 382 -1.35 -16.88 0.50
N GLU A 383 -1.12 -17.70 1.54
CA GLU A 383 -1.85 -17.62 2.80
C GLU A 383 -1.65 -16.26 3.50
N LYS A 384 -0.41 -15.84 3.73
CA LYS A 384 -0.10 -14.53 4.35
C LYS A 384 -0.69 -13.35 3.57
N ILE A 385 -0.68 -13.44 2.24
CA ILE A 385 -1.29 -12.44 1.38
C ILE A 385 -2.81 -12.43 1.59
N SER A 386 -3.45 -13.59 1.69
CA SER A 386 -4.89 -13.72 1.98
C SER A 386 -5.26 -13.02 3.30
N GLU A 387 -4.51 -13.29 4.36
CA GLU A 387 -4.70 -12.66 5.67
C GLU A 387 -4.57 -11.12 5.60
N SER A 388 -3.49 -10.63 4.97
CA SER A 388 -3.25 -9.19 4.81
C SER A 388 -4.31 -8.51 3.93
N VAL A 389 -4.87 -9.22 2.95
CA VAL A 389 -5.99 -8.74 2.13
C VAL A 389 -7.28 -8.67 2.94
N HIS A 390 -7.56 -9.62 3.84
CA HIS A 390 -8.69 -9.54 4.77
C HIS A 390 -8.56 -8.35 5.73
N GLU A 391 -7.36 -8.11 6.28
CA GLU A 391 -7.08 -6.92 7.09
C GLU A 391 -7.33 -5.63 6.30
N LEU A 392 -6.81 -5.56 5.07
CA LEU A 392 -7.02 -4.43 4.17
C LEU A 392 -8.51 -4.22 3.90
N ALA A 393 -9.24 -5.28 3.55
CA ALA A 393 -10.64 -5.21 3.19
C ALA A 393 -11.53 -4.84 4.38
N SER A 394 -11.20 -5.33 5.58
CA SER A 394 -11.84 -4.93 6.85
C SER A 394 -11.61 -3.45 7.15
N ALA A 395 -10.35 -3.00 7.14
CA ALA A 395 -10.01 -1.60 7.37
C ALA A 395 -10.63 -0.65 6.32
N ALA A 396 -10.72 -1.10 5.07
CA ALA A 396 -11.30 -0.35 3.96
C ALA A 396 -12.83 -0.47 3.86
N LYS A 397 -13.45 -1.29 4.73
CA LYS A 397 -14.90 -1.56 4.76
C LYS A 397 -15.46 -2.04 3.41
N PHE A 398 -14.78 -3.01 2.80
CA PHE A 398 -15.24 -3.66 1.57
C PHE A 398 -16.63 -4.26 1.77
N LYS A 399 -17.42 -4.30 0.70
CA LYS A 399 -18.78 -4.85 0.76
C LYS A 399 -18.71 -6.38 0.83
N ASN A 400 -19.38 -6.96 1.81
CA ASN A 400 -19.51 -8.42 1.88
C ASN A 400 -20.54 -8.90 0.86
N LYS A 401 -20.12 -9.78 -0.05
CA LYS A 401 -21.08 -10.59 -0.82
C LYS A 401 -21.57 -11.74 0.06
N LYS A 402 -22.51 -11.46 0.96
CA LYS A 402 -23.34 -12.57 1.47
C LYS A 402 -24.08 -13.17 0.26
N LYS A 403 -23.99 -14.49 0.04
CA LYS A 403 -24.98 -15.19 -0.79
C LYS A 403 -26.36 -14.79 -0.26
N PRO A 404 -27.39 -14.61 -1.11
CA PRO A 404 -28.74 -14.36 -0.61
C PRO A 404 -29.11 -15.56 0.26
N SER A 405 -29.10 -15.37 1.59
CA SER A 405 -29.81 -16.27 2.48
C SER A 405 -31.26 -16.19 2.02
N LYS A 406 -31.84 -17.34 1.67
CA LYS A 406 -33.30 -17.45 1.62
C LYS A 406 -33.81 -17.01 2.99
N SER A 407 -34.19 -15.76 3.12
CA SER A 407 -35.01 -15.33 4.23
C SER A 407 -36.38 -15.93 3.96
N ASN A 408 -36.69 -17.02 4.67
CA ASN A 408 -38.06 -17.27 5.06
C ASN A 408 -38.46 -16.13 6.00
N SER A 409 -38.74 -14.95 5.45
CA SER A 409 -39.52 -13.92 6.13
C SER A 409 -40.98 -14.32 5.92
N GLY A 410 -41.57 -14.94 6.95
CA GLY A 410 -43.02 -14.96 7.07
C GLY A 410 -43.51 -13.52 6.96
N SER A 411 -44.42 -13.29 6.02
CA SER A 411 -45.07 -12.00 5.83
C SER A 411 -45.91 -11.68 7.06
N ILE A 412 -45.55 -10.61 7.77
CA ILE A 412 -46.54 -9.84 8.53
C ILE A 412 -46.80 -8.60 7.69
N GLY A 413 -47.96 -8.58 7.03
CA GLY A 413 -48.42 -7.43 6.26
C GLY A 413 -48.68 -6.25 7.20
N GLN A 414 -48.08 -5.10 6.88
CA GLN A 414 -48.53 -3.81 7.37
C GLN A 414 -49.61 -3.29 6.41
N ALA A 415 -50.84 -3.18 6.89
CA ALA A 415 -51.86 -2.34 6.30
C ALA A 415 -52.03 -1.08 7.16
N MET A 416 -52.02 0.10 6.51
CA MET A 416 -52.34 1.39 7.12
C MET A 416 -53.79 1.42 7.65
N PRO A 417 -54.10 2.25 8.67
CA PRO A 417 -55.46 2.44 9.11
C PRO A 417 -56.17 3.47 8.23
N ASN A 418 -57.32 3.10 7.66
CA ASN A 418 -58.32 4.04 7.18
C ASN A 418 -59.39 4.20 8.26
N LYS A 419 -59.72 5.45 8.58
CA LYS A 419 -60.84 5.83 9.46
C LYS A 419 -62.18 5.55 8.77
N SER A 420 -63.10 4.88 9.47
CA SER A 420 -64.54 5.17 9.36
C SER A 420 -65.31 4.61 10.57
N HIS A 421 -66.37 5.33 10.88
CA HIS A 421 -67.34 5.24 11.98
C HIS A 421 -68.01 3.87 12.23
N ASP A 422 -68.45 3.72 13.48
CA ASP A 422 -69.68 3.08 14.02
C ASP A 422 -70.03 1.65 13.56
N ASP A 423 -70.08 0.69 14.47
CA ASP A 423 -71.28 0.35 15.24
C ASP A 423 -71.03 -0.89 16.15
N HIS A 424 -71.90 -1.07 17.14
CA HIS A 424 -72.01 -2.14 18.15
C HIS A 424 -71.42 -3.53 17.84
N ASP A 425 -70.71 -4.17 18.80
CA ASP A 425 -71.31 -5.15 19.74
C ASP A 425 -70.28 -5.79 20.70
N HIS A 426 -70.82 -6.36 21.78
CA HIS A 426 -70.21 -6.77 23.05
C HIS A 426 -69.29 -8.01 23.05
N VAL A 427 -68.60 -8.20 24.21
CA VAL A 427 -68.28 -9.45 24.98
C VAL A 427 -66.79 -9.50 25.40
N VAL A 428 -66.42 -9.03 26.61
CA VAL A 428 -66.30 -9.73 27.93
C VAL A 428 -65.13 -10.76 27.97
N THR A 429 -63.97 -10.39 28.55
CA THR A 429 -63.42 -10.76 29.90
C THR A 429 -62.95 -12.24 29.96
N ILE A 430 -61.72 -12.57 30.39
CA ILE A 430 -61.33 -12.75 31.80
C ILE A 430 -59.79 -12.88 31.93
N LEU A 431 -59.27 -12.21 32.96
CA LEU A 431 -57.93 -12.33 33.56
C LEU A 431 -57.68 -13.71 34.19
N GLY A 432 -56.42 -14.12 34.25
CA GLY A 432 -55.94 -15.13 35.19
C GLY A 432 -54.47 -14.93 35.53
N ASP A 433 -54.21 -14.25 36.65
CA ASP A 433 -52.93 -14.27 37.37
C ASP A 433 -52.63 -15.68 37.92
N VAL A 434 -51.36 -15.99 38.19
CA VAL A 434 -50.87 -16.33 39.55
C VAL A 434 -49.37 -16.62 39.53
N ASP A 435 -48.73 -16.04 40.55
CA ASP A 435 -47.32 -15.96 40.92
C ASP A 435 -46.68 -17.24 41.53
N THR A 436 -45.40 -17.05 41.88
CA THR A 436 -44.60 -17.65 42.98
C THR A 436 -44.00 -19.04 42.76
N SER A 437 -42.82 -19.42 43.29
CA SER A 437 -41.59 -18.80 43.80
C SER A 437 -40.69 -19.93 44.35
N ASN A 438 -39.38 -19.69 44.47
CA ASN A 438 -38.45 -20.20 45.50
C ASN A 438 -37.77 -21.60 45.40
N ASN A 439 -36.44 -21.52 45.21
CA ASN A 439 -35.33 -21.92 46.10
C ASN A 439 -35.00 -23.39 46.52
N VAL A 440 -33.74 -23.78 46.20
CA VAL A 440 -32.63 -24.19 47.12
C VAL A 440 -32.31 -25.69 47.41
N ASP A 441 -31.02 -26.00 47.16
CA ASP A 441 -30.01 -26.93 47.74
C ASP A 441 -29.86 -28.47 47.53
N GLN A 442 -28.65 -28.80 47.03
CA GLN A 442 -27.62 -29.80 47.40
C GLN A 442 -27.90 -31.33 47.54
N SER A 443 -27.24 -32.16 46.69
CA SER A 443 -25.97 -32.90 46.96
C SER A 443 -25.80 -34.27 46.24
N GLN A 444 -24.64 -34.40 45.56
CA GLN A 444 -23.77 -35.57 45.22
C GLN A 444 -24.28 -36.94 44.69
N SER A 445 -23.77 -37.36 43.50
CA SER A 445 -22.90 -38.56 43.30
C SER A 445 -22.66 -38.92 41.82
N HIS A 446 -21.37 -39.03 41.45
CA HIS A 446 -20.66 -39.76 40.37
C HIS A 446 -21.16 -39.89 38.91
N GLY A 447 -20.27 -39.57 37.96
CA GLY A 447 -20.28 -40.10 36.59
C GLY A 447 -19.51 -39.28 35.53
N GLU A 448 -18.17 -39.39 35.53
CA GLU A 448 -17.18 -39.31 34.44
C GLU A 448 -17.41 -38.60 33.05
N ILE A 449 -16.35 -37.87 32.66
CA ILE A 449 -15.76 -37.63 31.31
C ILE A 449 -16.20 -36.38 30.48
N SER A 450 -15.39 -35.31 30.65
CA SER A 450 -14.48 -34.69 29.65
C SER A 450 -14.94 -33.61 28.63
N VAL A 451 -14.07 -32.58 28.58
CA VAL A 451 -13.66 -31.63 27.49
C VAL A 451 -14.25 -30.20 27.44
N ASP A 452 -13.29 -29.27 27.52
CA ASP A 452 -13.14 -27.86 27.09
C ASP A 452 -13.92 -26.69 27.69
N SER A 453 -13.14 -25.78 28.29
CA SER A 453 -13.49 -24.41 28.64
C SER A 453 -12.62 -23.44 27.83
N CYS A 454 -13.26 -22.64 27.00
CA CYS A 454 -12.68 -21.45 26.36
C CYS A 454 -12.23 -20.41 27.40
N HIS A 455 -11.05 -19.81 27.20
CA HIS A 455 -10.68 -18.54 27.84
C HIS A 455 -10.38 -17.48 26.78
N HIS A 456 -11.24 -16.45 26.76
CA HIS A 456 -11.06 -15.19 26.06
C HIS A 456 -9.92 -14.38 26.70
N VAL A 457 -9.01 -13.87 25.88
CA VAL A 457 -8.10 -12.79 26.27
C VAL A 457 -8.45 -11.53 25.47
N THR A 458 -8.79 -10.47 26.20
CA THR A 458 -9.04 -9.12 25.69
C THR A 458 -7.75 -8.32 25.80
N ILE A 459 -7.24 -7.76 24.70
CA ILE A 459 -6.09 -6.85 24.72
C ILE A 459 -6.61 -5.41 24.67
N LYS A 460 -6.38 -4.67 25.76
CA LYS A 460 -6.45 -3.21 25.82
C LYS A 460 -5.13 -2.64 25.29
N ILE A 461 -5.20 -1.67 24.38
CA ILE A 461 -4.05 -0.88 23.94
C ILE A 461 -4.11 0.45 24.69
N ASN A 462 -3.09 0.75 25.48
CA ASN A 462 -2.84 2.08 26.02
C ASN A 462 -2.01 2.87 25.00
N ASP A 463 -2.45 4.09 24.70
CA ASP A 463 -1.65 5.14 24.10
C ASP A 463 -0.72 5.72 25.17
N ASP A 464 0.57 5.85 24.87
CA ASP A 464 1.39 6.92 25.44
C ASP A 464 2.63 7.20 24.57
N ASP A 465 2.74 8.47 24.15
CA ASP A 465 3.91 9.09 23.55
C ASP A 465 5.00 9.29 24.63
N SER A 466 6.23 8.84 24.35
CA SER A 466 7.42 9.62 24.71
C SER A 466 8.69 9.08 24.03
N ILE A 467 9.51 10.04 23.63
CA ILE A 467 10.78 9.89 22.91
C ILE A 467 11.90 9.63 23.92
N HIS A 468 12.73 8.62 23.68
CA HIS A 468 14.17 8.71 23.95
C HIS A 468 14.95 7.73 23.05
N ASP A 469 15.85 8.29 22.24
CA ASP A 469 16.82 7.59 21.40
C ASP A 469 17.84 6.80 22.24
N LYS A 470 18.16 5.58 21.79
CA LYS A 470 19.52 5.04 21.73
C LYS A 470 19.66 4.11 20.52
N ASN A 471 20.51 4.52 19.58
CA ASN A 471 21.13 3.65 18.58
C ASN A 471 22.20 2.81 19.28
N GLU A 472 22.21 1.50 19.05
CA GLU A 472 23.43 0.70 19.06
C GLU A 472 23.26 -0.52 18.13
N ASP A 473 24.40 -0.91 17.55
CA ASP A 473 24.60 -1.85 16.45
C ASP A 473 24.01 -3.24 16.69
N GLY A 474 23.75 -3.93 15.57
CA GLY A 474 23.22 -5.28 15.54
C GLY A 474 24.19 -6.32 16.10
N ASP A 475 23.70 -7.11 17.05
CA ASP A 475 24.08 -8.50 17.22
C ASP A 475 22.85 -9.30 17.68
N ILE A 476 22.54 -10.37 16.94
CA ILE A 476 21.38 -11.22 17.17
C ILE A 476 21.75 -12.25 18.25
N HIS A 477 21.31 -12.02 19.49
CA HIS A 477 21.30 -13.04 20.53
C HIS A 477 19.91 -13.70 20.60
N VAL A 478 19.84 -14.96 20.15
CA VAL A 478 18.66 -15.82 20.28
C VAL A 478 18.60 -16.36 21.70
N HIS A 479 17.61 -15.93 22.49
CA HIS A 479 17.25 -16.58 23.74
C HIS A 479 16.14 -17.61 23.48
N THR A 480 16.53 -18.88 23.36
CA THR A 480 15.60 -20.01 23.44
C THR A 480 15.25 -20.31 24.90
N ASN A 481 14.01 -20.04 25.32
CA ASN A 481 13.47 -20.62 26.54
C ASN A 481 13.00 -22.04 26.25
N ARG A 482 13.76 -23.01 26.74
CA ARG A 482 13.47 -24.45 26.69
C ARG A 482 12.73 -24.83 27.97
N VAL A 483 11.45 -25.18 27.88
CA VAL A 483 10.73 -25.83 28.98
C VAL A 483 11.10 -27.31 28.96
N SER A 484 11.73 -27.75 30.05
CA SER A 484 12.20 -29.12 30.27
C SER A 484 11.03 -30.02 30.67
N CYS A 485 10.85 -31.15 29.98
CA CYS A 485 10.12 -32.30 30.50
C CYS A 485 11.17 -33.36 30.90
N GLU A 486 11.16 -33.73 32.17
CA GLU A 486 11.94 -34.83 32.71
C GLU A 486 11.40 -36.17 32.18
N HIS A 487 12.30 -36.99 31.64
CA HIS A 487 12.14 -38.45 31.67
C HIS A 487 13.49 -39.08 32.01
N THR A 488 13.49 -39.79 33.13
CA THR A 488 14.56 -40.64 33.64
C THR A 488 14.64 -41.92 32.80
N ASN A 489 15.83 -42.32 32.35
CA ASN A 489 16.33 -43.69 32.55
C ASN A 489 17.76 -43.92 31.99
N ALA A 490 18.62 -44.38 32.91
CA ALA A 490 19.56 -45.50 32.82
C ALA A 490 20.30 -45.79 31.49
N SER A 491 21.58 -45.39 31.43
CA SER A 491 22.71 -46.26 31.04
C SER A 491 24.04 -45.49 31.02
N ASP A 492 24.63 -45.24 32.20
CA ASP A 492 26.06 -44.89 32.32
C ASP A 492 26.79 -46.06 33.00
N LEU A 493 27.06 -47.08 32.18
CA LEU A 493 28.13 -48.05 32.36
C LEU A 493 28.97 -47.92 31.10
N LEU A 494 30.12 -47.26 31.19
CA LEU A 494 31.41 -47.75 30.69
C LEU A 494 32.47 -46.63 30.78
N ASP A 495 33.39 -46.88 31.71
CA ASP A 495 34.83 -46.83 31.50
C ASP A 495 35.53 -45.47 31.48
N SER A 496 35.77 -45.01 32.71
CA SER A 496 36.92 -44.19 33.07
C SER A 496 38.20 -45.03 33.16
N GLY A 497 39.20 -44.71 32.35
CA GLY A 497 40.59 -45.16 32.50
C GLY A 497 41.23 -45.30 31.13
N VAL A 498 42.18 -44.49 30.71
CA VAL A 498 43.57 -44.52 31.20
C VAL A 498 44.27 -43.22 30.81
N LYS A 499 45.05 -42.66 31.75
CA LYS A 499 46.04 -41.59 31.57
C LYS A 499 47.45 -42.21 31.56
N LYS A 500 48.36 -41.64 30.74
CA LYS A 500 49.84 -41.84 30.69
C LYS A 500 50.26 -43.22 30.16
N ASN A 501 51.18 -43.38 29.21
CA ASN A 501 52.33 -42.60 28.72
C ASN A 501 52.33 -42.49 27.20
#